data_AF-A0A060CRE4-F1
#
_entry.id   AF-A0A060CRE4-F1
#
_cell.length_a   1.000
_cell.length_b   1.000
_cell.length_c   1.000
_cell.angle_alpha   90.00
_cell.angle_beta   90.00
_cell.angle_gamma   90.00
#
_symmetry.space_group_name_H-M   'P 1'
#
loop_
_entity.id
_entity.type
_entity.pdbx_description
1 polymer ?
#
loop_
_entity_poly.entity_id
_entity_poly.type
_entity_poly.pdbx_seq_one_letter_code
_entity_poly.pdbx_strand_id
1 'polypeptide(L)'
;MLDNGVIEHLYAGPILCRRGAFVDPIDIEKRDSSPSWNLASGDMQPELHMFEYPSWGHGDFRTPAFVVRQGNGSRTTEFRYEGYSSEDGGLAGGGDSVLLR
;
A
#
# COMPACT_ATOMS: atom_id res chain seq x y z
N MET A 1 -2.28 -5.49 7.06
CA MET A 1 -2.61 -4.07 6.78
C MET A 1 -1.77 -3.26 7.73
N LEU A 2 -1.12 -2.23 7.23
CA LEU A 2 -0.23 -1.40 8.03
C LEU A 2 -1.05 -0.36 8.80
N ASP A 3 -0.48 0.17 9.88
CA ASP A 3 -1.14 1.13 10.77
C ASP A 3 -1.58 2.41 10.05
N ASN A 4 -0.92 2.77 8.95
CA ASN A 4 -1.25 3.92 8.11
C ASN A 4 -2.42 3.69 7.15
N GLY A 5 -3.00 2.49 7.13
CA GLY A 5 -4.11 2.15 6.27
C GLY A 5 -3.73 1.77 4.84
N VAL A 6 -2.43 1.63 4.56
CA VAL A 6 -1.92 1.19 3.26
C VAL A 6 -1.90 -0.34 3.18
N ILE A 7 -2.08 -0.85 1.96
CA ILE A 7 -2.05 -2.28 1.65
C ILE A 7 -0.62 -2.70 1.32
N GLU A 8 -0.19 -3.78 1.99
CA GLU A 8 1.11 -4.40 1.80
C GLU A 8 0.97 -5.67 0.97
N HIS A 9 1.90 -5.85 0.04
CA HIS A 9 2.10 -7.07 -0.70
C HIS A 9 2.80 -8.10 0.19
N LEU A 10 2.14 -9.23 0.44
CA LEU A 10 2.70 -10.28 1.29
C LEU A 10 3.49 -11.33 0.50
N TYR A 11 2.93 -11.80 -0.61
CA TYR A 11 3.48 -12.95 -1.33
C TYR A 11 2.88 -13.13 -2.73
N ALA A 12 3.73 -13.41 -3.70
CA ALA A 12 3.36 -13.94 -5.01
C ALA A 12 4.34 -15.05 -5.42
N GLY A 13 3.86 -16.29 -5.52
CA GLY A 13 4.70 -17.45 -5.80
C GLY A 13 3.94 -18.78 -5.71
N PRO A 14 4.66 -19.91 -5.58
CA PRO A 14 4.06 -21.24 -5.40
C PRO A 14 3.00 -21.31 -4.29
N ILE A 15 2.02 -22.19 -4.47
CA ILE A 15 0.95 -22.37 -3.47
C ILE A 15 1.56 -22.84 -2.14
N LEU A 16 1.33 -22.05 -1.09
CA LEU A 16 1.67 -22.43 0.28
C LEU A 16 0.51 -23.20 0.91
N CYS A 17 0.82 -24.23 1.69
CA CYS A 17 -0.19 -24.91 2.48
C CYS A 17 -0.81 -23.93 3.48
N ARG A 18 -2.13 -23.76 3.41
CA ARG A 18 -2.87 -22.79 4.23
C ARG A 18 -2.72 -23.15 5.71
N ARG A 19 -1.94 -22.35 6.45
CA ARG A 19 -1.68 -22.55 7.88
C ARG A 19 -2.44 -21.59 8.80
N GLY A 20 -3.14 -20.61 8.23
CA GLY A 20 -3.88 -19.57 8.97
C GLY A 20 -3.78 -18.23 8.26
N ALA A 21 -4.11 -17.15 8.97
CA ALA A 21 -3.77 -15.80 8.54
C ALA A 21 -2.25 -15.58 8.68
N PHE A 22 -1.66 -14.80 7.77
CA PHE A 22 -0.30 -14.27 7.94
C PHE A 22 -0.40 -13.12 8.95
N VAL A 23 -0.40 -13.46 10.24
CA VAL A 23 -0.62 -12.49 11.33
C VAL A 23 0.65 -11.71 11.67
N ASP A 24 1.83 -12.31 11.45
CA ASP A 24 3.13 -11.69 11.68
C ASP A 24 3.71 -11.25 10.32
N PRO A 25 3.54 -9.99 9.92
CA PRO A 25 3.79 -9.57 8.55
C PRO A 25 5.26 -9.17 8.46
N ILE A 26 6.13 -10.13 8.14
CA ILE A 26 7.53 -9.88 7.74
C ILE A 26 8.40 -9.25 8.85
N ASP A 27 9.50 -9.91 9.21
CA ASP A 27 10.49 -9.29 10.09
C ASP A 27 11.19 -8.15 9.33
N ILE A 28 10.87 -6.91 9.71
CA ILE A 28 11.47 -5.70 9.15
C ILE A 28 12.38 -5.08 10.21
N GLU A 29 13.67 -4.97 9.86
CA GLU A 29 14.64 -4.30 10.69
C GLU A 29 14.79 -2.84 10.27
N LYS A 30 14.79 -1.94 11.27
CA LYS A 30 15.03 -0.52 11.06
C LYS A 30 16.34 -0.27 10.31
N ARG A 31 16.31 0.68 9.38
CA ARG A 31 17.49 1.17 8.65
C ARG A 31 17.77 2.63 8.99
N ASP A 32 19.04 2.96 9.17
CA ASP A 32 19.43 4.36 9.32
C ASP A 32 19.18 5.14 8.03
N SER A 33 18.89 6.43 8.16
CA SER A 33 18.63 7.35 7.04
C SER A 33 17.37 7.07 6.19
N SER A 34 16.52 6.11 6.57
CA SER A 34 15.18 5.97 5.99
C SER A 34 14.14 6.73 6.83
N PRO A 35 13.21 7.47 6.22
CA PRO A 35 12.20 8.23 6.94
C PRO A 35 11.21 7.30 7.63
N SER A 36 10.88 7.59 8.89
CA SER A 36 9.78 6.94 9.60
C SER A 36 8.45 7.61 9.25
N TRP A 37 7.37 6.84 9.24
CA TRP A 37 6.02 7.33 8.95
C TRP A 37 5.58 8.44 9.92
N ASN A 38 5.76 8.23 11.22
CA ASN A 38 5.64 9.26 12.24
C ASN A 38 6.48 8.89 13.47
N LEU A 39 6.55 9.80 14.45
CA LEU A 39 7.34 9.63 15.67
C LEU A 39 6.84 8.51 16.60
N ALA A 40 5.57 8.12 16.49
CA ALA A 40 4.91 7.18 17.40
C ALA A 40 4.77 5.75 16.85
N SER A 41 4.86 5.55 15.54
CA SER A 41 4.51 4.28 14.86
C SER A 41 5.66 3.28 14.82
N GLY A 42 6.43 3.20 15.92
CA GLY A 42 7.38 2.11 16.15
C GLY A 42 8.29 1.79 14.96
N ASP A 43 8.93 2.81 14.37
CA ASP A 43 9.90 2.64 13.29
C ASP A 43 9.35 2.10 11.94
N MET A 44 8.05 2.24 11.64
CA MET A 44 7.55 1.97 10.28
C MET A 44 8.26 2.89 9.27
N GLN A 45 9.07 2.30 8.39
CA GLN A 45 9.84 2.99 7.35
C GLN A 45 9.32 2.60 5.97
N PRO A 46 8.58 3.48 5.26
CA PRO A 46 7.85 3.11 4.04
C PRO A 46 8.70 2.45 2.96
N GLU A 47 9.96 2.86 2.84
CA GLU A 47 10.93 2.26 1.90
C GLU A 47 11.19 0.76 2.14
N LEU A 48 11.03 0.27 3.36
CA LEU A 48 11.28 -1.12 3.76
C LEU A 48 10.07 -2.04 3.55
N HIS A 49 8.90 -1.48 3.25
CA HIS A 49 7.69 -2.24 2.99
C HIS A 49 7.47 -2.47 1.50
N MET A 50 6.78 -3.56 1.15
CA MET A 50 6.33 -3.83 -0.21
C MET A 50 4.89 -3.35 -0.37
N PHE A 51 4.68 -2.17 -0.94
CA PHE A 51 3.32 -1.66 -1.18
C PHE A 51 2.71 -2.25 -2.44
N GLU A 52 1.41 -2.57 -2.38
CA GLU A 52 0.68 -3.07 -3.55
C GLU A 52 0.47 -1.97 -4.60
N TYR A 53 0.27 -0.73 -4.17
CA TYR A 53 0.05 0.42 -5.06
C TYR A 53 0.71 1.70 -4.50
N PRO A 54 2.04 1.85 -4.62
CA PRO A 54 2.79 2.94 -3.99
C PRO A 54 2.49 4.31 -4.62
N SER A 55 2.33 5.33 -3.77
CA SER A 55 2.14 6.74 -4.14
C SER A 55 3.40 7.57 -3.96
N TRP A 56 3.44 8.75 -4.59
CA TRP A 56 4.55 9.68 -4.45
C TRP A 56 4.50 10.51 -3.16
N GLY A 57 5.66 10.69 -2.51
CA GLY A 57 5.88 11.72 -1.50
C GLY A 57 5.69 11.30 -0.03
N HIS A 58 5.71 10.00 0.29
CA HIS A 58 5.48 9.48 1.65
C HIS A 58 6.69 8.72 2.23
N GLY A 59 7.91 9.05 1.82
CA GLY A 59 9.12 8.39 2.32
C GLY A 59 9.52 7.10 1.61
N ASP A 60 8.78 6.72 0.56
CA ASP A 60 9.22 5.75 -0.44
C ASP A 60 9.79 6.52 -1.65
N PHE A 61 11.08 6.28 -1.96
CA PHE A 61 11.80 6.94 -3.05
C PHE A 61 11.87 6.09 -4.33
N ARG A 62 11.26 4.91 -4.34
CA ARG A 62 11.15 4.07 -5.54
C ARG A 62 10.22 4.74 -6.57
N THR A 63 10.16 4.16 -7.77
CA THR A 63 9.23 4.64 -8.80
C THR A 63 7.79 4.36 -8.35
N PRO A 64 6.93 5.38 -8.21
CA PRO A 64 5.56 5.18 -7.74
C PRO A 64 4.71 4.52 -8.83
N ALA A 65 3.64 3.82 -8.44
CA ALA A 65 2.66 3.29 -9.38
C ALA A 65 1.81 4.42 -10.00
N PHE A 66 1.59 5.51 -9.25
CA PHE A 66 0.80 6.64 -9.70
C PHE A 66 1.26 7.96 -9.08
N VAL A 67 0.95 9.06 -9.77
CA VAL A 67 1.17 10.43 -9.28
C VAL A 67 -0.03 11.29 -9.69
N VAL A 68 -0.73 11.88 -8.71
CA VAL A 68 -1.85 12.79 -8.98
C VAL A 68 -1.39 14.22 -8.76
N ARG A 69 -1.53 15.07 -9.79
CA ARG A 69 -1.27 16.51 -9.65
C ARG A 69 -2.55 17.23 -9.25
N GLN A 70 -2.55 17.80 -8.06
CA GLN A 70 -3.66 18.58 -7.51
C GLN A 70 -3.66 20.01 -8.07
N GLY A 71 -4.78 20.72 -7.93
CA GLY A 71 -4.94 22.10 -8.42
C GLY A 71 -3.97 23.10 -7.77
N ASN A 72 -3.52 22.82 -6.54
CA ASN A 72 -2.51 23.60 -5.82
C ASN A 72 -1.05 23.27 -6.23
N GLY A 73 -0.85 22.37 -7.20
CA GLY A 73 0.46 21.91 -7.65
C GLY A 73 1.08 20.79 -6.81
N SER A 74 0.46 20.42 -5.68
CA SER A 74 0.88 19.25 -4.88
C SER A 74 0.77 17.97 -5.70
N ARG A 75 1.65 17.02 -5.38
CA ARG A 75 1.69 15.68 -5.97
C ARG A 75 1.51 14.57 -4.93
N THR A 76 1.46 14.94 -3.65
CA THR A 76 1.35 14.01 -2.52
C THR A 76 -0.09 13.51 -2.43
N THR A 77 -0.27 12.18 -2.43
CA THR A 77 -1.57 11.51 -2.32
C THR A 77 -1.51 10.31 -1.38
N GLU A 78 -2.45 10.18 -0.46
CA GLU A 78 -2.50 9.10 0.53
C GLU A 78 -3.79 8.30 0.37
N PHE A 79 -3.71 7.15 -0.31
CA PHE A 79 -4.83 6.23 -0.38
C PHE A 79 -4.88 5.37 0.88
N ARG A 80 -6.10 5.22 1.41
CA ARG A 80 -6.38 4.39 2.57
C ARG A 80 -7.40 3.35 2.16
N TYR A 81 -7.18 2.13 2.62
CA TYR A 81 -8.14 1.07 2.41
C TYR A 81 -9.50 1.44 3.00
N GLU A 82 -10.55 1.35 2.17
CA GLU A 82 -11.93 1.63 2.55
C GLU A 82 -12.75 0.33 2.67
N GLY A 83 -12.58 -0.60 1.72
CA GLY A 83 -13.35 -1.84 1.66
C GLY A 83 -12.90 -2.74 0.50
N TYR A 84 -13.43 -3.96 0.47
CA TYR A 84 -13.37 -4.84 -0.70
C TYR A 84 -14.74 -5.47 -0.97
N SER A 85 -15.02 -5.75 -2.24
CA SER A 85 -16.13 -6.60 -2.67
C SER A 85 -15.55 -7.82 -3.39
N SER A 86 -16.25 -8.95 -3.30
CA SER A 86 -15.91 -10.17 -4.03
C SER A 86 -17.06 -10.50 -4.96
N GLU A 87 -16.74 -10.71 -6.23
CA GLU A 87 -17.71 -11.11 -7.25
C GLU A 87 -17.37 -12.50 -7.77
N ASP A 88 -18.40 -13.32 -8.01
CA ASP A 88 -18.25 -14.64 -8.59
C ASP A 88 -18.16 -14.52 -10.12
N GLY A 89 -16.95 -14.71 -10.66
CA GLY A 89 -16.67 -14.64 -12.11
C GLY A 89 -16.07 -13.30 -12.54
N GLY A 90 -15.32 -13.30 -13.65
CA GLY A 90 -14.59 -12.13 -14.12
C GLY A 90 -15.51 -11.07 -14.71
N LEU A 91 -15.38 -9.82 -14.25
CA LEU A 91 -16.02 -8.65 -14.83
C LEU A 91 -15.69 -8.56 -16.33
N ALA A 92 -16.69 -8.85 -17.17
CA ALA A 92 -16.63 -8.50 -18.58
C ALA A 92 -16.70 -6.97 -18.66
N GLY A 93 -15.55 -6.34 -18.97
CA GLY A 93 -15.34 -4.89 -18.87
C GLY A 93 -16.57 -4.04 -19.25
N GLY A 94 -17.25 -3.54 -18.22
CA GLY A 94 -18.29 -2.53 -18.32
C GLY A 94 -17.87 -1.38 -17.43
N GLY A 95 -17.56 -0.23 -18.04
CA GLY A 95 -17.11 0.94 -17.31
C GLY A 95 -18.21 1.46 -16.40
N ASP A 96 -17.97 1.38 -15.09
CA ASP A 96 -18.56 2.32 -14.15
C ASP A 96 -17.41 3.14 -13.56
N SER A 97 -17.44 4.43 -13.84
CA SER A 97 -16.45 5.38 -13.36
C SER A 97 -16.48 5.43 -11.84
N VAL A 98 -15.39 5.02 -11.19
CA VAL A 98 -15.15 5.31 -9.79
C VAL A 98 -15.07 6.83 -9.64
N LEU A 99 -16.13 7.41 -9.09
CA LEU A 99 -16.21 8.82 -8.73
C LEU A 99 -15.23 9.07 -7.58
N LEU A 100 -14.05 9.62 -7.90
CA LEU A 100 -13.22 10.29 -6.91
C LEU A 100 -13.96 11.56 -6.47
N ARG A 101 -14.49 11.55 -5.24
CA ARG A 101 -14.93 12.77 -4.54
C ARG A 101 -13.83 13.26 -3.61
#